data_AF-A0A381X0J5-F1
#
_entry.id   AF-A0A381X0J5-F1
#
_cell.length_a   1.000
_cell.length_b   1.000
_cell.length_c   1.000
_cell.angle_alpha   90.00
_cell.angle_beta   90.00
_cell.angle_gamma   90.00
#
_symmetry.space_group_name_H-M   'P 1'
#
loop_
_entity.id
_entity.type
_entity.pdbx_description
1 polymer ?
#
loop_
_entity_poly.entity_id
_entity_poly.type
_entity_poly.pdbx_seq_one_letter_code
_entity_poly.pdbx_strand_id
1 'polypeptide(L)'
;MLGRCRVRILGYHTDDKLEIPTEDLPWATIMQPTTSAAMSGIGTTPTGPVEGTWVIGFFRDGEDAQEPVVMGTIGGKPEDIPDATKGFNDPKGKYPLHSDGEVLDFDTSKLARGTGEIPLADLSLEGNAEKHDSLIFKRKQRQTNVPKALAGDMTQASVENTADDFYKFEGKTGDGFGSWHEPNPRYGGITSDSDTFRENDDGRGGVTEISYKAKDGTTKTRKVGSSMYPKNHVRVSESGHVEEWDDTPYAERLHRYHKTGTFEEIQADGTKITKVTGDDYEIVAGHDDNSGNKKVFIYGNCDLTIMKDVRLKVEGSMVHEVTGNYHLNVHGDMRTKITGNHLTEVLSQRKTTVNLDDALTVGDSQSITVGASGKGSCTFNVAETYGVNAKDIGLDTTNEFTVTSGGNMALGSSSTIGIIGMDTNIGAAKNVWISGVLSVNVHSGGVINLGEVLTPIINIASFPGGMINILGGFISNVGAEMISLAAPSINSAGMVVSTEATAIAELGGVHVMESGMIFLN
;
A
#
# COMPACT_ATOMS: atom_id res chain seq x y z
N MET A 1 24.16 52.00 -5.71
CA MET A 1 22.96 52.85 -5.51
C MET A 1 22.89 53.23 -4.04
N LEU A 2 22.58 54.49 -3.71
CA LEU A 2 22.72 55.05 -2.34
C LEU A 2 21.40 55.19 -1.56
N GLY A 3 20.28 54.74 -2.11
CA GLY A 3 18.98 54.82 -1.42
C GLY A 3 18.40 56.23 -1.25
N ARG A 4 18.96 57.25 -1.92
CA ARG A 4 18.47 58.63 -1.83
C ARG A 4 17.04 58.76 -2.36
N CYS A 5 16.26 59.66 -1.77
CA CYS A 5 14.91 60.00 -2.21
C CYS A 5 14.79 61.50 -2.51
N ARG A 6 13.81 61.88 -3.35
CA ARG A 6 13.48 63.30 -3.58
C ARG A 6 12.41 63.71 -2.57
N VAL A 7 12.66 64.78 -1.82
CA VAL A 7 11.78 65.22 -0.73
C VAL A 7 11.28 66.62 -1.00
N ARG A 8 9.95 66.81 -0.97
CA ARG A 8 9.34 68.14 -0.97
C ARG A 8 9.19 68.59 0.49
N ILE A 9 9.89 69.66 0.87
CA ILE A 9 10.08 70.04 2.27
C ILE A 9 9.04 71.08 2.64
N LEU A 10 8.21 70.76 3.62
CA LEU A 10 7.13 71.62 4.07
C LEU A 10 7.71 72.95 4.61
N GLY A 11 7.16 74.07 4.16
CA GLY A 11 7.61 75.42 4.52
C GLY A 11 8.74 75.98 3.63
N TYR A 12 9.53 75.14 2.97
CA TYR A 12 10.58 75.58 2.03
C TYR A 12 10.18 75.44 0.56
N HIS A 13 9.45 74.38 0.21
CA HIS A 13 8.99 74.12 -1.15
C HIS A 13 7.48 74.39 -1.26
N THR A 14 7.08 75.02 -2.38
CA THR A 14 5.67 75.20 -2.79
C THR A 14 4.99 73.86 -3.06
N ASP A 15 3.65 73.80 -2.97
CA ASP A 15 2.87 72.63 -3.40
C ASP A 15 2.62 72.62 -4.92
N ASP A 16 2.88 73.71 -5.63
CA ASP A 16 2.74 73.78 -7.09
C ASP A 16 3.86 72.98 -7.80
N LYS A 17 3.46 72.01 -8.62
CA LYS A 17 4.38 71.18 -9.43
C LYS A 17 4.89 71.90 -10.68
N LEU A 18 4.23 72.98 -11.12
CA LEU A 18 4.67 73.78 -12.25
C LEU A 18 5.84 74.70 -11.86
N GLU A 19 5.84 75.19 -10.62
CA GLU A 19 6.94 76.01 -10.10
C GLU A 19 8.17 75.16 -9.75
N ILE A 20 7.97 74.03 -9.06
CA ILE A 20 9.04 73.08 -8.73
C ILE A 20 8.60 71.67 -9.14
N PRO A 21 9.02 71.20 -10.32
CA PRO A 21 8.78 69.83 -10.75
C PRO A 21 9.36 68.80 -9.78
N THR A 22 8.77 67.60 -9.75
CA THR A 22 9.21 66.54 -8.81
C THR A 22 10.64 66.10 -9.08
N GLU A 23 11.06 66.16 -10.34
CA GLU A 23 12.39 65.83 -10.81
C GLU A 23 13.49 66.82 -10.40
N ASP A 24 13.11 68.06 -10.10
CA ASP A 24 14.04 69.13 -9.77
C ASP A 24 14.30 69.21 -8.26
N LEU A 25 13.55 68.46 -7.44
CA LEU A 25 13.77 68.37 -6.00
C LEU A 25 15.15 67.79 -5.69
N PRO A 26 15.86 68.34 -4.67
CA PRO A 26 17.15 67.83 -4.25
C PRO A 26 17.05 66.40 -3.70
N TRP A 27 18.12 65.63 -3.91
CA TRP A 27 18.22 64.27 -3.39
C TRP A 27 18.60 64.29 -1.92
N ALA A 28 17.71 63.79 -1.07
CA ALA A 28 17.96 63.60 0.35
C ALA A 28 18.65 62.26 0.63
N THR A 29 19.60 62.27 1.56
CA THR A 29 20.30 61.05 2.02
C THR A 29 19.54 60.42 3.18
N ILE A 30 19.34 59.11 3.16
CA ILE A 30 18.64 58.39 4.24
C ILE A 30 19.65 57.94 5.31
N MET A 31 19.38 58.27 6.56
CA MET A 31 20.11 57.77 7.72
C MET A 31 19.63 56.35 8.04
N GLN A 32 20.53 55.37 7.96
CA GLN A 32 20.19 53.99 8.34
C GLN A 32 20.18 53.83 9.87
N PRO A 33 19.35 52.91 10.43
CA PRO A 33 19.39 52.61 11.86
C PRO A 33 20.75 52.03 12.25
N THR A 34 21.13 52.17 13.52
CA THR A 34 22.42 51.67 14.06
C THR A 34 22.58 50.15 13.96
N THR A 35 21.50 49.41 13.75
CA THR A 35 21.49 47.97 13.46
C THR A 35 21.94 47.63 12.04
N SER A 36 22.13 48.62 11.16
CA SER A 36 22.69 48.48 9.81
C SER A 36 24.09 49.10 9.74
N ALA A 37 25.10 48.29 9.43
CA ALA A 37 26.51 48.74 9.44
C ALA A 37 26.89 49.68 8.29
N ALA A 38 26.12 49.71 7.19
CA ALA A 38 26.33 50.55 6.02
C ALA A 38 27.75 50.44 5.39
N MET A 39 28.43 49.31 5.56
CA MET A 39 29.82 49.12 5.15
C MET A 39 30.00 47.83 4.36
N SER A 40 30.63 47.90 3.17
CA SER A 40 31.02 46.72 2.38
C SER A 40 29.89 45.71 2.10
N GLY A 41 28.65 46.18 1.94
CA GLY A 41 27.47 45.33 1.74
C GLY A 41 26.90 44.69 3.01
N ILE A 42 27.42 45.04 4.19
CA ILE A 42 26.93 44.60 5.49
C ILE A 42 25.93 45.63 6.00
N GLY A 43 24.66 45.23 6.19
CA GLY A 43 23.59 46.10 6.67
C GLY A 43 22.23 45.74 6.04
N THR A 44 21.24 46.60 6.25
CA THR A 44 19.94 46.51 5.60
C THR A 44 19.92 47.32 4.30
N THR A 45 18.97 47.02 3.41
CA THR A 45 18.77 47.82 2.20
C THR A 45 18.48 49.28 2.57
N PRO A 46 19.14 50.29 1.95
CA PRO A 46 18.94 51.71 2.27
C PRO A 46 17.66 52.27 1.62
N THR A 47 16.58 51.50 1.60
CA THR A 47 15.29 51.86 1.00
C THR A 47 14.17 51.49 1.96
N GLY A 48 13.06 52.22 1.90
CA GLY A 48 11.92 52.03 2.79
C GLY A 48 10.77 52.99 2.46
N PRO A 49 11.04 54.31 2.36
CA PRO A 49 10.03 55.26 1.92
C PRO A 49 9.56 54.95 0.49
N VAL A 50 8.23 54.91 0.31
CA VAL A 50 7.56 54.90 -1.00
C VAL A 50 7.07 56.30 -1.35
N GLU A 51 6.70 56.55 -2.61
CA GLU A 51 6.15 57.84 -3.02
C GLU A 51 4.96 58.25 -2.12
N GLY A 52 4.98 59.49 -1.62
CA GLY A 52 3.98 59.99 -0.66
C GLY A 52 4.30 59.77 0.82
N THR A 53 5.37 59.03 1.16
CA THR A 53 5.78 58.82 2.56
C THR A 53 6.19 60.14 3.24
N TRP A 54 5.61 60.43 4.40
CA TRP A 54 6.06 61.53 5.25
C TRP A 54 7.38 61.19 5.92
N VAL A 55 8.34 62.11 5.82
CA VAL A 55 9.69 61.97 6.37
C VAL A 55 10.02 63.10 7.34
N ILE A 56 10.86 62.79 8.31
CA ILE A 56 11.46 63.77 9.22
C ILE A 56 12.97 63.74 9.06
N GLY A 57 13.59 64.91 9.17
CA GLY A 57 15.00 65.07 8.88
C GLY A 57 15.54 66.43 9.27
N PHE A 58 16.78 66.68 8.87
CA PHE A 58 17.45 67.96 9.05
C PHE A 58 18.31 68.27 7.82
N PHE A 59 18.64 69.56 7.64
CA PHE A 59 19.64 69.98 6.66
C PHE A 59 21.02 69.92 7.29
N ARG A 60 21.96 69.23 6.65
CA ARG A 60 23.33 69.09 7.19
C ARG A 60 24.15 70.38 7.04
N ASP A 61 23.74 71.26 6.13
CA ASP A 61 24.34 72.56 5.83
C ASP A 61 23.68 73.74 6.56
N GLY A 62 22.76 73.48 7.50
CA GLY A 62 22.17 74.53 8.34
C GLY A 62 21.17 75.42 7.59
N GLU A 63 21.37 76.74 7.65
CA GLU A 63 20.45 77.74 7.07
C GLU A 63 20.41 77.74 5.53
N ASP A 64 21.47 77.24 4.88
CA ASP A 64 21.56 77.17 3.41
C ASP A 64 20.55 76.17 2.79
N ALA A 65 20.11 75.18 3.57
CA ALA A 65 19.02 74.26 3.27
C ALA A 65 19.14 73.52 1.90
N GLN A 66 20.35 73.15 1.49
CA GLN A 66 20.64 72.44 0.23
C GLN A 66 20.89 70.94 0.43
N GLU A 67 21.34 70.49 1.61
CA GLU A 67 21.72 69.09 1.87
C GLU A 67 20.77 68.39 2.85
N PRO A 68 19.58 67.95 2.40
CA PRO A 68 18.62 67.27 3.28
C PRO A 68 19.07 65.85 3.64
N VAL A 69 18.91 65.51 4.93
CA VAL A 69 19.11 64.16 5.47
C VAL A 69 17.81 63.69 6.12
N VAL A 70 17.31 62.54 5.68
CA VAL A 70 16.14 61.87 6.25
C VAL A 70 16.56 61.03 7.45
N MET A 71 15.99 61.31 8.61
CA MET A 71 16.23 60.59 9.87
C MET A 71 15.25 59.41 10.03
N GLY A 72 14.02 59.55 9.54
CA GLY A 72 12.99 58.54 9.66
C GLY A 72 11.72 58.90 8.91
N THR A 73 10.74 58.00 8.98
CA THR A 73 9.40 58.17 8.41
C THR A 73 8.37 58.36 9.51
N ILE A 74 7.31 59.09 9.24
CA ILE A 74 6.18 59.28 10.16
C ILE A 74 4.92 58.81 9.44
N GLY A 75 4.09 58.03 10.13
CA GLY A 75 2.76 57.63 9.66
C GLY A 75 1.68 58.32 10.48
N GLY A 76 0.50 58.49 9.89
CA GLY A 76 -0.64 59.14 10.54
C GLY A 76 -1.97 58.57 10.06
N LYS A 77 -3.02 59.35 10.23
CA LYS A 77 -4.31 59.15 9.57
C LYS A 77 -4.51 60.31 8.61
N PRO A 78 -4.64 60.08 7.29
CA PRO A 78 -4.98 61.15 6.35
C PRO A 78 -6.30 61.82 6.74
N GLU A 79 -6.34 63.15 6.77
CA GLU A 79 -7.56 63.93 7.01
C GLU A 79 -8.30 64.26 5.71
N ASP A 80 -7.53 64.43 4.62
CA ASP A 80 -8.00 64.80 3.30
C ASP A 80 -7.69 63.71 2.26
N ILE A 81 -8.50 63.70 1.20
CA ILE A 81 -8.31 62.83 0.04
C ILE A 81 -7.01 63.22 -0.69
N PRO A 82 -6.14 62.26 -1.05
CA PRO A 82 -4.89 62.55 -1.76
C PRO A 82 -5.16 63.17 -3.14
N ASP A 83 -4.44 64.25 -3.46
CA ASP A 83 -4.51 64.93 -4.76
C ASP A 83 -3.18 64.79 -5.51
N ALA A 84 -3.14 63.87 -6.47
CA ALA A 84 -1.96 63.61 -7.29
C ALA A 84 -1.55 64.80 -8.19
N THR A 85 -2.38 65.83 -8.34
CA THR A 85 -2.00 67.04 -9.08
C THR A 85 -1.17 68.00 -8.24
N LYS A 86 -1.31 67.95 -6.91
CA LYS A 86 -0.58 68.81 -5.96
C LYS A 86 0.68 68.15 -5.43
N GLY A 87 1.63 68.99 -5.01
CA GLY A 87 2.81 68.59 -4.26
C GLY A 87 2.43 67.91 -2.94
N PHE A 88 3.43 67.34 -2.25
CA PHE A 88 3.26 66.62 -0.98
C PHE A 88 2.39 65.35 -1.06
N ASN A 89 2.00 64.93 -2.25
CA ASN A 89 1.26 63.71 -2.54
C ASN A 89 2.08 62.79 -3.46
N ASP A 90 1.72 61.51 -3.53
CA ASP A 90 2.28 60.59 -4.52
C ASP A 90 1.94 61.09 -5.94
N PRO A 91 2.94 61.45 -6.78
CA PRO A 91 2.70 61.92 -8.14
C PRO A 91 2.06 60.87 -9.05
N LYS A 92 2.13 59.58 -8.70
CA LYS A 92 1.51 58.48 -9.45
C LYS A 92 0.11 58.14 -8.96
N GLY A 93 -0.33 58.70 -7.83
CA GLY A 93 -1.62 58.42 -7.21
C GLY A 93 -1.82 56.95 -6.80
N LYS A 94 -0.74 56.20 -6.58
CA LYS A 94 -0.78 54.81 -6.07
C LYS A 94 -0.99 54.80 -4.56
N TYR A 95 -0.32 55.70 -3.83
CA TYR A 95 -0.40 55.83 -2.38
C TYR A 95 -1.19 57.07 -1.94
N PRO A 96 -1.88 57.01 -0.78
CA PRO A 96 -2.09 55.84 0.10
C PRO A 96 -2.84 54.69 -0.58
N LEU A 97 -2.64 53.45 -0.12
CA LEU A 97 -3.36 52.29 -0.65
C LEU A 97 -4.76 52.24 -0.07
N HIS A 98 -5.76 52.05 -0.93
CA HIS A 98 -7.16 52.02 -0.57
C HIS A 98 -7.67 50.58 -0.67
N SER A 99 -7.84 49.91 0.46
CA SER A 99 -8.62 48.67 0.50
C SER A 99 -10.09 49.04 0.78
N ASP A 100 -11.01 48.65 -0.12
CA ASP A 100 -12.47 48.70 0.10
C ASP A 100 -13.12 50.10 0.22
N GLY A 101 -12.62 51.11 -0.50
CA GLY A 101 -13.27 52.43 -0.57
C GLY A 101 -13.10 53.32 0.67
N GLU A 102 -12.31 52.88 1.66
CA GLU A 102 -11.91 53.65 2.83
C GLU A 102 -10.72 54.56 2.44
N VAL A 103 -10.99 55.85 2.15
CA VAL A 103 -9.99 56.83 1.66
C VAL A 103 -9.11 57.42 2.76
N LEU A 104 -9.51 57.26 4.03
CA LEU A 104 -8.92 57.94 5.18
C LEU A 104 -8.69 56.96 6.35
N ASP A 105 -8.03 55.82 6.12
CA ASP A 105 -7.65 54.86 7.17
C ASP A 105 -6.26 55.19 7.76
N PHE A 106 -5.93 54.68 8.96
CA PHE A 106 -4.59 54.85 9.54
C PHE A 106 -3.53 54.13 8.71
N ASP A 107 -2.34 54.72 8.58
CA ASP A 107 -1.18 54.15 7.88
C ASP A 107 -0.63 52.87 8.56
N THR A 108 -0.98 52.66 9.84
CA THR A 108 -0.59 51.44 10.56
C THR A 108 -1.37 50.25 10.01
N SER A 109 -0.65 49.20 9.59
CA SER A 109 -1.24 47.97 9.03
C SER A 109 -2.41 47.43 9.86
N LYS A 110 -3.49 47.04 9.19
CA LYS A 110 -4.69 46.46 9.83
C LYS A 110 -4.34 45.27 10.75
N LEU A 111 -3.32 44.48 10.41
CA LEU A 111 -2.85 43.36 11.24
C LEU A 111 -2.30 43.81 12.59
N ALA A 112 -1.50 44.89 12.62
CA ALA A 112 -0.90 45.41 13.85
C ALA A 112 -1.94 46.05 14.80
N ARG A 113 -3.09 46.49 14.26
CA ARG A 113 -4.18 47.11 15.03
C ARG A 113 -5.06 46.08 15.76
N GLY A 114 -5.11 44.83 15.29
CA GLY A 114 -5.88 43.76 15.91
C GLY A 114 -7.41 43.86 15.69
N THR A 115 -8.18 43.12 16.52
CA THR A 115 -9.64 43.34 16.67
C THR A 115 -9.80 44.41 17.74
N GLY A 116 -9.99 45.66 17.33
CA GLY A 116 -9.94 46.79 18.25
C GLY A 116 -10.85 46.63 19.47
N GLU A 117 -10.35 47.01 20.64
CA GLU A 117 -11.16 47.51 21.75
C GLU A 117 -11.14 49.05 21.72
N ILE A 118 -12.03 49.62 20.92
CA ILE A 118 -12.75 50.88 21.19
C ILE A 118 -14.22 50.50 20.83
N PRO A 119 -15.22 50.71 21.71
CA PRO A 119 -16.34 49.78 21.93
C PRO A 119 -16.97 49.19 20.66
N LEU A 120 -16.97 47.86 20.65
CA LEU A 120 -17.62 46.94 19.72
C LEU A 120 -19.14 47.14 19.73
N ALA A 121 -19.70 47.57 18.61
CA ALA A 121 -21.12 47.36 18.32
C ALA A 121 -21.40 47.08 16.84
N ASP A 122 -20.41 47.20 15.96
CA ASP A 122 -20.67 47.11 14.53
C ASP A 122 -19.51 46.43 13.78
N LEU A 123 -19.78 45.23 13.26
CA LEU A 123 -18.92 44.48 12.34
C LEU A 123 -18.64 45.23 11.02
N SER A 124 -19.34 46.36 10.79
CA SER A 124 -19.08 47.29 9.68
C SER A 124 -17.92 48.27 9.95
N LEU A 125 -17.40 48.34 11.18
CA LEU A 125 -16.42 49.36 11.57
C LEU A 125 -15.10 49.26 10.82
N GLU A 126 -14.73 50.42 10.27
CA GLU A 126 -13.53 50.70 9.49
C GLU A 126 -12.26 50.26 10.25
N GLY A 127 -11.42 49.49 9.56
CA GLY A 127 -10.07 49.19 10.03
C GLY A 127 -9.80 47.87 10.78
N ASN A 128 -10.73 46.92 10.85
CA ASN A 128 -10.50 45.59 11.43
C ASN A 128 -9.41 44.78 10.68
N ALA A 129 -8.51 44.14 11.43
CA ALA A 129 -7.51 43.19 10.92
C ALA A 129 -8.11 42.10 10.01
N GLU A 130 -9.38 41.71 10.23
CA GLU A 130 -10.13 40.75 9.40
C GLU A 130 -10.15 41.07 7.91
N LYS A 131 -10.05 42.35 7.53
CA LYS A 131 -10.06 42.81 6.13
C LYS A 131 -8.68 42.77 5.46
N HIS A 132 -7.63 42.28 6.13
CA HIS A 132 -6.29 42.27 5.53
C HIS A 132 -6.17 41.18 4.43
N ASP A 133 -5.58 41.53 3.29
CA ASP A 133 -5.48 40.67 2.09
C ASP A 133 -4.91 39.28 2.39
N SER A 134 -3.89 39.19 3.25
CA SER A 134 -3.27 37.91 3.61
C SER A 134 -4.26 36.97 4.33
N LEU A 135 -5.15 37.50 5.18
CA LEU A 135 -6.15 36.69 5.89
C LEU A 135 -7.28 36.25 4.96
N ILE A 136 -7.75 37.15 4.09
CA ILE A 136 -8.75 36.83 3.06
C ILE A 136 -8.23 35.71 2.16
N PHE A 137 -6.98 35.82 1.70
CA PHE A 137 -6.36 34.82 0.84
C PHE A 137 -6.20 33.47 1.54
N LYS A 138 -5.66 33.45 2.77
CA LYS A 138 -5.49 32.21 3.54
C LYS A 138 -6.81 31.48 3.77
N ARG A 139 -7.92 32.21 4.03
CA ARG A 139 -9.26 31.62 4.19
C ARG A 139 -9.79 31.02 2.90
N LYS A 140 -9.64 31.73 1.78
CA LYS A 140 -10.09 31.23 0.46
C LYS A 140 -9.35 29.97 0.02
N GLN A 141 -8.08 29.84 0.41
CA GLN A 141 -7.22 28.71 0.06
C GLN A 141 -7.16 27.62 1.14
N ARG A 142 -8.01 27.69 2.17
CA ARG A 142 -7.97 26.77 3.30
C ARG A 142 -8.41 25.38 2.88
N GLN A 143 -7.63 24.36 3.25
CA GLN A 143 -7.99 22.97 2.98
C GLN A 143 -8.96 22.45 4.04
N THR A 144 -10.14 22.01 3.63
CA THR A 144 -11.19 21.49 4.50
C THR A 144 -11.68 20.12 4.03
N ASN A 145 -12.25 19.32 4.93
CA ASN A 145 -12.86 18.04 4.61
C ASN A 145 -11.89 16.99 4.03
N VAL A 146 -10.61 17.03 4.43
CA VAL A 146 -9.62 16.04 3.98
C VAL A 146 -9.92 14.67 4.60
N PRO A 147 -10.17 13.62 3.81
CA PRO A 147 -10.44 12.28 4.33
C PRO A 147 -9.22 11.68 5.05
N LYS A 148 -9.46 10.86 6.08
CA LYS A 148 -8.41 10.08 6.77
C LYS A 148 -8.47 8.62 6.29
N ALA A 149 -7.31 7.99 6.07
CA ALA A 149 -7.23 6.59 5.62
C ALA A 149 -7.73 5.62 6.71
N LEU A 150 -8.45 4.56 6.31
CA LEU A 150 -9.02 3.51 7.15
C LEU A 150 -8.61 2.15 6.56
N ALA A 151 -8.24 1.18 7.41
CA ALA A 151 -7.90 -0.18 6.97
C ALA A 151 -9.17 -1.00 6.65
N GLY A 152 -9.15 -1.77 5.56
CA GLY A 152 -10.25 -2.68 5.19
C GLY A 152 -10.38 -3.89 6.14
N ASP A 153 -11.63 -4.33 6.37
CA ASP A 153 -11.99 -5.48 7.23
C ASP A 153 -11.61 -6.82 6.57
N MET A 154 -10.88 -7.68 7.30
CA MET A 154 -10.40 -9.00 6.86
C MET A 154 -11.00 -10.18 7.66
N THR A 155 -12.07 -9.96 8.42
CA THR A 155 -12.67 -10.94 9.36
C THR A 155 -13.31 -12.18 8.71
N GLN A 156 -13.49 -12.20 7.38
CA GLN A 156 -14.11 -13.32 6.65
C GLN A 156 -13.11 -14.43 6.23
N ALA A 157 -11.80 -14.24 6.46
CA ALA A 157 -10.80 -15.26 6.10
C ALA A 157 -10.86 -16.47 7.06
N SER A 158 -10.71 -17.68 6.53
CA SER A 158 -11.03 -18.98 7.17
C SER A 158 -10.16 -19.43 8.37
N VAL A 159 -9.39 -18.53 8.96
CA VAL A 159 -8.59 -18.79 10.18
C VAL A 159 -9.03 -17.79 11.23
N GLU A 160 -9.40 -18.26 12.43
CA GLU A 160 -9.84 -17.39 13.53
C GLU A 160 -8.83 -16.25 13.74
N ASN A 161 -9.23 -15.03 13.38
CA ASN A 161 -8.41 -13.85 13.59
C ASN A 161 -8.33 -13.60 15.09
N THR A 162 -7.12 -13.50 15.64
CA THR A 162 -6.97 -13.03 17.03
C THR A 162 -7.48 -11.59 17.04
N ALA A 163 -8.57 -11.33 17.77
CA ALA A 163 -9.32 -10.08 17.71
C ALA A 163 -8.42 -8.83 17.90
N ASP A 164 -7.94 -8.26 16.79
CA ASP A 164 -7.17 -7.02 16.77
C ASP A 164 -8.14 -5.86 16.48
N ASP A 165 -8.18 -4.88 17.37
CA ASP A 165 -9.01 -3.68 17.27
C ASP A 165 -8.64 -2.81 16.07
N PHE A 166 -7.54 -3.12 15.38
CA PHE A 166 -7.09 -2.48 14.13
C PHE A 166 -8.11 -2.57 12.97
N TYR A 167 -9.02 -3.55 12.99
CA TYR A 167 -9.97 -3.81 11.88
C TYR A 167 -11.43 -3.46 12.18
N LYS A 168 -11.75 -2.91 13.35
CA LYS A 168 -13.15 -2.65 13.73
C LYS A 168 -13.65 -1.31 13.19
N PHE A 169 -14.52 -1.37 12.19
CA PHE A 169 -15.45 -0.29 11.87
C PHE A 169 -16.60 -0.32 12.89
N GLU A 170 -16.42 0.26 14.08
CA GLU A 170 -17.58 0.56 14.93
C GLU A 170 -18.23 1.84 14.41
N GLY A 171 -19.08 1.68 13.38
CA GLY A 171 -19.88 2.74 12.77
C GLY A 171 -20.89 3.37 13.73
N LYS A 172 -20.41 4.05 14.76
CA LYS A 172 -21.17 4.95 15.63
C LYS A 172 -20.65 6.35 15.37
N THR A 173 -21.57 7.23 15.03
CA THR A 173 -21.34 8.68 14.99
C THR A 173 -20.72 9.15 16.30
N GLY A 174 -19.41 9.47 16.28
CA GLY A 174 -18.68 9.96 17.44
C GLY A 174 -17.31 9.33 17.71
N ASP A 175 -16.81 8.43 16.86
CA ASP A 175 -15.55 7.69 17.02
C ASP A 175 -14.25 8.49 16.74
N GLY A 176 -14.35 9.80 16.41
CA GLY A 176 -13.18 10.67 16.25
C GLY A 176 -12.42 10.52 14.92
N PHE A 177 -12.91 9.70 13.99
CA PHE A 177 -12.43 9.67 12.61
C PHE A 177 -13.17 10.71 11.73
N GLY A 178 -13.14 11.97 12.16
CA GLY A 178 -13.61 13.11 11.36
C GLY A 178 -12.60 13.55 10.30
N SER A 179 -13.06 14.19 9.22
CA SER A 179 -12.19 14.83 8.23
C SER A 179 -11.26 15.85 8.88
N TRP A 180 -10.05 15.99 8.34
CA TRP A 180 -9.12 17.02 8.80
C TRP A 180 -9.39 18.37 8.12
N HIS A 181 -9.24 19.45 8.88
CA HIS A 181 -9.31 20.83 8.41
C HIS A 181 -8.01 21.57 8.80
N GLU A 182 -7.45 22.33 7.87
CA GLU A 182 -6.33 23.25 8.14
C GLU A 182 -6.73 24.24 9.27
N PRO A 183 -5.84 24.62 10.20
CA PRO A 183 -6.18 25.55 11.27
C PRO A 183 -6.66 26.94 10.77
N ASN A 184 -7.55 27.59 11.52
CA ASN A 184 -7.97 28.95 11.18
C ASN A 184 -6.77 29.93 11.21
N PRO A 185 -6.55 30.76 10.17
CA PRO A 185 -5.43 31.70 10.07
C PRO A 185 -5.27 32.74 11.18
N ARG A 186 -6.27 32.92 12.05
CA ARG A 186 -6.24 33.91 13.13
C ARG A 186 -6.50 33.32 14.52
N TYR A 187 -7.38 32.33 14.60
CA TYR A 187 -7.87 31.80 15.87
C TYR A 187 -7.39 30.37 16.17
N GLY A 188 -6.72 29.72 15.21
CA GLY A 188 -6.35 28.31 15.30
C GLY A 188 -7.55 27.37 15.33
N GLY A 189 -7.30 26.09 15.60
CA GLY A 189 -8.34 25.05 15.69
C GLY A 189 -8.68 24.35 14.37
N ILE A 190 -8.94 23.04 14.46
CA ILE A 190 -9.14 22.12 13.31
C ILE A 190 -10.59 21.63 13.14
N THR A 191 -11.54 22.19 13.91
CA THR A 191 -12.96 21.84 13.88
C THR A 191 -13.72 22.76 12.92
N SER A 192 -14.84 22.28 12.37
CA SER A 192 -15.75 23.09 11.52
C SER A 192 -16.19 24.40 12.18
N ASP A 193 -16.28 24.41 13.51
CA ASP A 193 -16.77 25.54 14.30
C ASP A 193 -15.70 26.60 14.58
N SER A 194 -14.47 26.41 14.07
CA SER A 194 -13.34 27.37 14.23
C SER A 194 -13.43 28.60 13.30
N ASP A 195 -14.53 28.73 12.55
CA ASP A 195 -14.71 29.77 11.52
C ASP A 195 -15.39 31.04 12.06
N THR A 196 -16.03 30.97 13.21
CA THR A 196 -16.76 32.09 13.80
C THR A 196 -16.13 32.49 15.13
N PHE A 197 -15.73 33.76 15.23
CA PHE A 197 -15.38 34.35 16.51
C PHE A 197 -16.65 34.35 17.38
N ARG A 198 -16.64 33.62 18.50
CA ARG A 198 -17.68 33.74 19.51
C ARG A 198 -17.35 34.95 20.35
N GLU A 199 -18.07 36.04 20.13
CA GLU A 199 -18.11 37.16 21.05
C GLU A 199 -18.52 36.61 22.43
N ASN A 200 -17.76 36.98 23.46
CA ASN A 200 -18.34 36.99 24.79
C ASN A 200 -19.22 38.24 24.88
N ASP A 201 -20.38 38.10 25.53
CA ASP A 201 -21.33 39.19 25.81
C ASP A 201 -20.75 40.32 26.70
N ASP A 202 -19.47 40.28 27.05
CA ASP A 202 -18.82 41.22 27.99
C ASP A 202 -18.17 42.44 27.32
N GLY A 203 -18.18 42.52 25.99
CA GLY A 203 -17.72 43.69 25.23
C GLY A 203 -16.25 44.03 25.47
N ARG A 204 -15.48 43.10 26.06
CA ARG A 204 -14.06 43.25 26.31
C ARG A 204 -13.26 42.26 25.46
N GLY A 205 -12.88 42.70 24.27
CA GLY A 205 -12.04 41.93 23.35
C GLY A 205 -10.68 41.61 23.97
N GLY A 206 -10.30 40.34 24.01
CA GLY A 206 -8.90 39.99 24.22
C GLY A 206 -8.63 38.55 24.65
N VAL A 207 -9.51 37.92 25.44
CA VAL A 207 -9.34 36.53 25.88
C VAL A 207 -10.69 35.87 26.16
N THR A 208 -11.03 34.83 25.39
CA THR A 208 -12.22 34.01 25.61
C THR A 208 -11.83 32.66 26.21
N GLU A 209 -12.55 32.19 27.21
CA GLU A 209 -12.35 30.85 27.78
C GLU A 209 -13.25 29.83 27.06
N ILE A 210 -12.63 28.94 26.27
CA ILE A 210 -13.35 27.93 25.49
C ILE A 210 -13.29 26.60 26.23
N SER A 211 -14.46 25.98 26.42
CA SER A 211 -14.58 24.64 26.99
C SER A 211 -14.53 23.57 25.89
N TYR A 212 -13.69 22.54 26.05
CA TYR A 212 -13.60 21.40 25.14
C TYR A 212 -13.63 20.06 25.89
N LYS A 213 -14.12 19.01 25.22
CA LYS A 213 -14.12 17.63 25.73
C LYS A 213 -12.77 16.98 25.44
N ALA A 214 -12.03 16.57 26.46
CA ALA A 214 -10.80 15.79 26.31
C ALA A 214 -11.11 14.32 25.94
N LYS A 215 -10.09 13.58 25.48
CA LYS A 215 -10.23 12.16 25.06
C LYS A 215 -10.75 11.24 26.17
N ASP A 216 -10.61 11.64 27.43
CA ASP A 216 -11.11 10.94 28.61
C ASP A 216 -12.57 11.31 28.97
N GLY A 217 -13.23 12.15 28.15
CA GLY A 217 -14.60 12.62 28.37
C GLY A 217 -14.73 13.81 29.32
N THR A 218 -13.64 14.26 29.95
CA THR A 218 -13.62 15.41 30.87
C THR A 218 -13.73 16.74 30.11
N THR A 219 -14.41 17.72 30.69
CA THR A 219 -14.45 19.08 30.14
C THR A 219 -13.24 19.86 30.64
N LYS A 220 -12.41 20.38 29.73
CA LYS A 220 -11.27 21.24 30.02
C LYS A 220 -11.52 22.63 29.45
N THR A 221 -10.98 23.67 30.09
CA THR A 221 -11.00 25.04 29.57
C THR A 221 -9.64 25.42 29.00
N ARG A 222 -9.64 26.19 27.91
CA ARG A 222 -8.45 26.85 27.35
C ARG A 222 -8.80 28.31 27.07
N LYS A 223 -7.93 29.22 27.51
CA LYS A 223 -7.99 30.62 27.12
C LYS A 223 -7.50 30.78 25.68
N VAL A 224 -8.24 31.51 24.87
CA VAL A 224 -7.94 31.81 23.47
C VAL A 224 -8.06 33.31 23.29
N GLY A 225 -6.99 33.96 22.82
CA GLY A 225 -6.99 35.39 22.53
C GLY A 225 -7.12 35.69 21.04
N SER A 226 -7.27 36.98 20.72
CA SER A 226 -7.09 37.52 19.36
C SER A 226 -5.99 38.59 19.39
N SER A 227 -5.33 38.83 18.25
CA SER A 227 -4.31 39.87 18.10
C SER A 227 -4.78 41.24 18.58
N MET A 228 -3.97 41.94 19.37
CA MET A 228 -4.29 43.27 19.88
C MET A 228 -3.12 44.25 19.75
N TYR A 229 -3.44 45.51 19.47
CA TYR A 229 -2.50 46.62 19.59
C TYR A 229 -2.18 46.89 21.08
N PRO A 230 -0.96 47.27 21.47
CA PRO A 230 0.26 47.44 20.66
C PRO A 230 1.15 46.18 20.61
N LYS A 231 0.61 45.00 20.94
CA LYS A 231 1.38 43.77 21.16
C LYS A 231 1.68 43.00 19.88
N ASN A 232 0.93 43.25 18.81
CA ASN A 232 1.18 42.64 17.52
C ASN A 232 2.20 43.45 16.71
N HIS A 233 3.39 42.89 16.49
CA HIS A 233 4.47 43.51 15.75
C HIS A 233 4.48 42.99 14.31
N VAL A 234 4.01 43.80 13.37
CA VAL A 234 3.84 43.41 11.97
C VAL A 234 4.73 44.24 11.07
N ARG A 235 5.42 43.56 10.16
CA ARG A 235 6.18 44.15 9.06
C ARG A 235 5.56 43.73 7.73
N VAL A 236 5.17 44.71 6.91
CA VAL A 236 4.61 44.48 5.57
C VAL A 236 5.50 45.14 4.53
N SER A 237 5.90 44.40 3.49
CA SER A 237 6.62 44.97 2.35
C SER A 237 5.65 45.59 1.33
N GLU A 238 6.14 46.50 0.50
CA GLU A 238 5.36 47.12 -0.59
C GLU A 238 4.64 46.11 -1.50
N SER A 239 5.26 44.95 -1.71
CA SER A 239 4.75 43.87 -2.56
C SER A 239 3.71 42.96 -1.91
N GLY A 240 3.52 43.06 -0.59
CA GLY A 240 2.61 42.22 0.20
C GLY A 240 3.25 41.02 0.93
N HIS A 241 4.57 41.02 1.18
CA HIS A 241 5.17 40.06 2.12
C HIS A 241 4.86 40.51 3.55
N VAL A 242 4.58 39.56 4.42
CA VAL A 242 4.24 39.84 5.82
C VAL A 242 5.13 39.02 6.73
N GLU A 243 5.68 39.68 7.75
CA GLU A 243 6.27 39.05 8.92
C GLU A 243 5.58 39.59 10.16
N GLU A 244 5.26 38.71 11.09
CA GLU A 244 4.44 39.01 12.23
C GLU A 244 4.95 38.27 13.46
N TRP A 245 5.15 39.04 14.54
CA TRP A 245 5.46 38.59 15.89
C TRP A 245 4.37 39.13 16.81
N ASP A 246 3.44 38.27 17.21
CA ASP A 246 2.34 38.67 18.09
C ASP A 246 2.66 38.30 19.54
N ASP A 247 2.81 39.30 20.41
CA ASP A 247 3.00 39.12 21.86
C ASP A 247 1.68 39.22 22.63
N THR A 248 0.53 39.14 21.94
CA THR A 248 -0.78 39.17 22.59
C THR A 248 -1.00 37.91 23.43
N PRO A 249 -1.28 38.01 24.75
CA PRO A 249 -1.45 36.85 25.61
C PRO A 249 -2.50 35.87 25.07
N TYR A 250 -2.15 34.58 25.05
CA TYR A 250 -3.00 33.49 24.55
C TYR A 250 -3.30 33.53 23.04
N ALA A 251 -2.63 34.43 22.29
CA ALA A 251 -2.69 34.56 20.83
C ALA A 251 -1.29 34.73 20.24
N GLU A 252 -0.25 34.30 20.97
CA GLU A 252 1.13 34.43 20.58
C GLU A 252 1.36 33.71 19.25
N ARG A 253 1.97 34.38 18.27
CA ARG A 253 2.25 33.76 16.98
C ARG A 253 3.49 34.30 16.30
N LEU A 254 4.13 33.41 15.55
CA LEU A 254 5.14 33.77 14.55
C LEU A 254 4.57 33.45 13.18
N HIS A 255 4.58 34.42 12.28
CA HIS A 255 4.02 34.23 10.95
C HIS A 255 4.90 34.91 9.89
N ARG A 256 5.26 34.16 8.85
CA ARG A 256 6.02 34.63 7.69
C ARG A 256 5.28 34.23 6.43
N TYR A 257 4.82 35.21 5.66
CA TYR A 257 3.92 35.04 4.53
C TYR A 257 4.49 35.68 3.26
N HIS A 258 4.44 34.93 2.17
CA HIS A 258 4.72 35.40 0.84
C HIS A 258 3.41 35.77 0.12
N LYS A 259 3.39 36.90 -0.60
CA LYS A 259 2.21 37.46 -1.29
C LYS A 259 1.40 36.47 -2.15
N THR A 260 2.00 35.38 -2.60
CA THR A 260 1.39 34.36 -3.45
C THR A 260 0.64 33.27 -2.68
N GLY A 261 0.76 33.22 -1.35
CA GLY A 261 0.08 32.23 -0.51
C GLY A 261 0.95 31.28 0.29
N THR A 262 2.26 31.18 -0.01
CA THR A 262 3.19 30.37 0.77
C THR A 262 3.41 31.02 2.14
N PHE A 263 3.29 30.27 3.23
CA PHE A 263 3.57 30.78 4.57
C PHE A 263 4.10 29.73 5.53
N GLU A 264 4.79 30.22 6.55
CA GLU A 264 5.09 29.48 7.78
C GLU A 264 4.42 30.19 8.95
N GLU A 265 3.74 29.42 9.80
CA GLU A 265 3.04 29.94 10.95
C GLU A 265 3.23 29.02 12.16
N ILE A 266 3.54 29.59 13.32
CA ILE A 266 3.58 28.89 14.59
C ILE A 266 2.52 29.53 15.48
N GLN A 267 1.53 28.73 15.85
CA GLN A 267 0.40 29.13 16.70
C GLN A 267 0.80 29.20 18.19
N ALA A 268 -0.07 29.80 19.01
CA ALA A 268 0.13 29.94 20.46
C ALA A 268 0.31 28.59 21.20
N ASP A 269 -0.20 27.49 20.63
CA ASP A 269 -0.01 26.13 21.17
C ASP A 269 1.21 25.39 20.60
N GLY A 270 2.04 26.08 19.82
CA GLY A 270 3.23 25.53 19.17
C GLY A 270 2.97 24.77 17.88
N THR A 271 1.71 24.68 17.42
CA THR A 271 1.38 24.06 16.13
C THR A 271 2.09 24.82 15.00
N LYS A 272 3.01 24.14 14.29
CA LYS A 272 3.64 24.67 13.08
C LYS A 272 2.84 24.30 11.84
N ILE A 273 2.58 25.29 11.00
CA ILE A 273 1.97 25.16 9.68
C ILE A 273 3.01 25.63 8.68
N THR A 274 3.37 24.78 7.72
CA THR A 274 4.13 25.16 6.53
C THR A 274 3.24 24.91 5.34
N LYS A 275 2.83 25.97 4.64
CA LYS A 275 2.03 25.90 3.43
C LYS A 275 2.84 26.40 2.26
N VAL A 276 2.95 25.59 1.22
CA VAL A 276 3.69 25.93 0.00
C VAL A 276 2.70 25.94 -1.17
N THR A 277 2.59 27.08 -1.84
CA THR A 277 1.72 27.24 -3.03
C THR A 277 2.40 26.80 -4.32
N GLY A 278 3.73 26.88 -4.37
CA GLY A 278 4.55 26.34 -5.47
C GLY A 278 5.10 24.96 -5.13
N ASP A 279 6.25 24.63 -5.71
CA ASP A 279 7.00 23.42 -5.36
C ASP A 279 7.71 23.59 -4.01
N ASP A 280 7.70 22.55 -3.20
CA ASP A 280 8.47 22.46 -1.95
C ASP A 280 9.67 21.53 -2.13
N TYR A 281 10.85 21.99 -1.72
CA TYR A 281 12.09 21.23 -1.77
C TYR A 281 12.76 21.25 -0.40
N GLU A 282 12.79 20.10 0.26
CA GLU A 282 13.54 19.94 1.52
C GLU A 282 14.85 19.19 1.28
N ILE A 283 15.94 19.94 1.11
CA ILE A 283 17.27 19.41 0.81
C ILE A 283 18.10 19.40 2.10
N VAL A 284 18.41 18.21 2.61
CA VAL A 284 19.37 18.02 3.72
C VAL A 284 20.72 17.61 3.13
N ALA A 285 21.60 18.59 2.90
CA ALA A 285 22.96 18.35 2.43
C ALA A 285 23.91 18.10 3.62
N GLY A 286 24.08 16.83 4.00
CA GLY A 286 25.08 16.37 4.99
C GLY A 286 26.04 15.36 4.35
N HIS A 287 27.34 15.63 4.44
CA HIS A 287 28.46 14.97 3.75
C HIS A 287 28.82 13.55 4.29
N ASP A 288 29.30 12.71 3.38
CA ASP A 288 30.27 11.58 3.46
C ASP A 288 30.29 10.45 4.50
N ASP A 289 29.49 10.38 5.57
CA ASP A 289 29.75 9.33 6.59
C ASP A 289 28.54 8.79 7.39
N ASN A 290 27.36 8.61 6.78
CA ASN A 290 26.14 8.20 7.51
C ASN A 290 25.71 9.19 8.63
N SER A 291 26.28 10.40 8.70
CA SER A 291 25.91 11.42 9.71
C SER A 291 24.74 12.31 9.29
N GLY A 292 24.45 12.40 7.99
CA GLY A 292 23.31 13.16 7.43
C GLY A 292 21.98 12.41 7.50
N ASN A 293 21.55 11.96 8.68
CA ASN A 293 20.28 11.26 8.82
C ASN A 293 19.12 12.24 9.01
N LYS A 294 18.21 12.32 8.03
CA LYS A 294 16.89 12.93 8.22
C LYS A 294 15.93 11.87 8.79
N LYS A 295 15.55 11.99 10.06
CA LYS A 295 14.49 11.15 10.66
C LYS A 295 13.15 11.81 10.40
N VAL A 296 12.28 11.14 9.66
CA VAL A 296 10.95 11.65 9.31
C VAL A 296 9.90 10.74 9.93
N PHE A 297 9.01 11.31 10.74
CA PHE A 297 7.83 10.64 11.28
C PHE A 297 6.61 11.21 10.58
N ILE A 298 5.80 10.34 9.98
CA ILE A 298 4.67 10.76 9.15
C ILE A 298 3.40 10.12 9.72
N TYR A 299 2.45 10.97 10.11
CA TYR A 299 1.19 10.57 10.71
C TYR A 299 0.10 10.27 9.64
N GLY A 300 0.34 10.60 8.37
CA GLY A 300 -0.59 10.41 7.24
C GLY A 300 0.08 9.78 6.01
N ASN A 301 -0.58 9.88 4.85
CA ASN A 301 -0.08 9.28 3.61
C ASN A 301 1.23 9.93 3.15
N CYS A 302 2.16 9.11 2.66
CA CYS A 302 3.45 9.55 2.13
C CYS A 302 3.76 8.75 0.86
N ASP A 303 3.93 9.47 -0.24
CA ASP A 303 4.56 8.92 -1.44
C ASP A 303 6.08 9.02 -1.28
N LEU A 304 6.78 7.89 -1.46
CA LEU A 304 8.17 7.75 -1.05
C LEU A 304 9.03 7.14 -2.17
N THR A 305 9.95 7.92 -2.71
CA THR A 305 10.95 7.48 -3.70
C THR A 305 12.34 7.48 -3.07
N ILE A 306 12.99 6.31 -3.01
CA ILE A 306 14.28 6.13 -2.33
C ILE A 306 15.31 5.58 -3.31
N MET A 307 16.41 6.31 -3.49
CA MET A 307 17.49 5.98 -4.45
C MET A 307 18.58 5.07 -3.86
N LYS A 308 18.49 4.74 -2.57
CA LYS A 308 19.44 3.92 -1.81
C LYS A 308 18.67 2.95 -0.90
N ASP A 309 19.30 2.47 0.17
CA ASP A 309 18.69 1.51 1.08
C ASP A 309 17.57 2.15 1.92
N VAL A 310 16.47 1.42 2.06
CA VAL A 310 15.39 1.71 3.01
C VAL A 310 15.36 0.66 4.09
N ARG A 311 15.25 1.10 5.35
CA ARG A 311 14.93 0.23 6.47
C ARG A 311 13.60 0.66 7.07
N LEU A 312 12.54 -0.06 6.75
CA LEU A 312 11.24 0.13 7.36
C LEU A 312 11.13 -0.79 8.59
N LYS A 313 10.95 -0.20 9.76
CA LYS A 313 10.60 -0.91 10.99
C LYS A 313 9.20 -0.45 11.41
N VAL A 314 8.26 -1.37 11.48
CA VAL A 314 6.93 -1.12 12.02
C VAL A 314 6.82 -1.93 13.31
N GLU A 315 6.61 -1.25 14.44
CA GLU A 315 6.46 -1.91 15.75
C GLU A 315 5.03 -2.39 15.99
N GLY A 316 4.06 -1.85 15.24
CA GLY A 316 2.68 -2.32 15.19
C GLY A 316 2.35 -3.05 13.88
N SER A 317 1.07 -3.12 13.54
CA SER A 317 0.56 -3.71 12.29
C SER A 317 0.88 -2.81 11.08
N MET A 318 1.26 -3.41 9.95
CA MET A 318 1.48 -2.72 8.68
C MET A 318 0.40 -3.14 7.69
N VAL A 319 -0.33 -2.18 7.12
CA VAL A 319 -1.27 -2.41 6.02
C VAL A 319 -0.75 -1.75 4.75
N HIS A 320 -0.72 -2.52 3.67
CA HIS A 320 -0.48 -2.05 2.32
C HIS A 320 -1.76 -2.28 1.51
N GLU A 321 -2.53 -1.21 1.30
CA GLU A 321 -3.71 -1.24 0.43
C GLU A 321 -3.35 -0.55 -0.89
N VAL A 322 -3.52 -1.27 -2.00
CA VAL A 322 -3.27 -0.76 -3.34
C VAL A 322 -4.52 -0.96 -4.17
N THR A 323 -5.21 0.13 -4.48
CA THR A 323 -6.44 0.13 -5.30
C THR A 323 -6.16 -0.10 -6.79
N GLY A 324 -4.90 0.07 -7.21
CA GLY A 324 -4.40 -0.23 -8.55
C GLY A 324 -3.53 -1.50 -8.61
N ASN A 325 -2.59 -1.54 -9.55
CA ASN A 325 -1.68 -2.67 -9.70
C ASN A 325 -0.55 -2.63 -8.66
N TYR A 326 -0.25 -3.78 -8.04
CA TYR A 326 0.92 -3.94 -7.20
C TYR A 326 2.04 -4.64 -7.97
N HIS A 327 3.06 -3.88 -8.37
CA HIS A 327 4.26 -4.41 -9.01
C HIS A 327 5.42 -4.43 -8.01
N LEU A 328 5.78 -5.62 -7.55
CA LEU A 328 6.99 -5.85 -6.76
C LEU A 328 8.05 -6.49 -7.67
N ASN A 329 9.09 -5.73 -8.00
CA ASN A 329 10.26 -6.25 -8.71
C ASN A 329 11.48 -6.21 -7.79
N VAL A 330 11.94 -7.39 -7.36
CA VAL A 330 13.13 -7.53 -6.52
C VAL A 330 14.23 -8.11 -7.40
N HIS A 331 15.25 -7.30 -7.69
CA HIS A 331 16.38 -7.74 -8.52
C HIS A 331 17.33 -8.72 -7.81
N GLY A 332 17.35 -8.69 -6.47
CA GLY A 332 18.10 -9.62 -5.63
C GLY A 332 17.19 -10.66 -4.98
N ASP A 333 17.55 -11.10 -3.77
CA ASP A 333 16.75 -12.06 -3.00
C ASP A 333 15.51 -11.40 -2.38
N MET A 334 14.36 -12.06 -2.48
CA MET A 334 13.22 -11.81 -1.60
C MET A 334 13.21 -12.87 -0.49
N ARG A 335 13.30 -12.45 0.78
CA ARG A 335 13.21 -13.35 1.93
C ARG A 335 12.01 -12.97 2.79
N THR A 336 11.04 -13.87 2.87
CA THR A 336 9.83 -13.69 3.66
C THR A 336 9.86 -14.63 4.85
N LYS A 337 9.84 -14.09 6.07
CA LYS A 337 9.69 -14.88 7.29
C LYS A 337 8.41 -14.44 7.99
N ILE A 338 7.44 -15.33 8.05
CA ILE A 338 6.16 -15.11 8.73
C ILE A 338 6.14 -16.05 9.93
N THR A 339 5.97 -15.49 11.13
CA THR A 339 5.89 -16.29 12.37
C THR A 339 4.46 -16.76 12.62
N GLY A 340 3.47 -15.98 12.14
CA GLY A 340 2.05 -16.37 12.15
C GLY A 340 1.63 -17.10 10.88
N ASN A 341 0.39 -16.88 10.46
CA ASN A 341 -0.19 -17.54 9.28
C ASN A 341 0.09 -16.76 8.00
N HIS A 342 0.19 -17.47 6.87
CA HIS A 342 0.21 -16.88 5.53
C HIS A 342 -1.04 -17.31 4.77
N LEU A 343 -1.99 -16.39 4.59
CA LEU A 343 -3.22 -16.61 3.83
C LEU A 343 -3.08 -15.93 2.46
N THR A 344 -3.50 -16.61 1.40
CA THR A 344 -3.49 -16.07 0.04
C THR A 344 -4.79 -16.43 -0.66
N GLU A 345 -5.53 -15.43 -1.12
CA GLU A 345 -6.73 -15.60 -1.94
C GLU A 345 -6.49 -14.95 -3.31
N VAL A 346 -6.71 -15.71 -4.38
CA VAL A 346 -6.61 -15.24 -5.76
C VAL A 346 -7.91 -15.57 -6.47
N LEU A 347 -8.73 -14.55 -6.74
CA LEU A 347 -10.06 -14.70 -7.37
C LEU A 347 -9.99 -15.06 -8.87
N SER A 348 -8.80 -15.05 -9.46
CA SER A 348 -8.55 -15.33 -10.88
C SER A 348 -7.42 -16.37 -11.02
N GLN A 349 -6.56 -16.23 -12.03
CA GLN A 349 -5.48 -17.17 -12.32
C GLN A 349 -4.22 -16.88 -11.50
N ARG A 350 -3.54 -17.95 -11.06
CA ARG A 350 -2.19 -17.91 -10.48
C ARG A 350 -1.23 -18.72 -11.37
N LYS A 351 -0.08 -18.13 -11.73
CA LYS A 351 1.03 -18.81 -12.39
C LYS A 351 2.30 -18.66 -11.56
N THR A 352 3.00 -19.75 -11.31
CA THR A 352 4.30 -19.77 -10.65
C THR A 352 5.31 -20.44 -11.58
N THR A 353 6.44 -19.77 -11.83
CA THR A 353 7.56 -20.32 -12.61
C THR A 353 8.80 -20.29 -11.74
N VAL A 354 9.43 -21.46 -11.56
CA VAL A 354 10.74 -21.59 -10.89
C VAL A 354 11.69 -22.20 -11.91
N ASN A 355 12.77 -21.49 -12.24
CA ASN A 355 13.72 -21.92 -13.28
C ASN A 355 14.73 -22.96 -12.78
N LEU A 356 14.95 -23.00 -11.47
CA LEU A 356 15.85 -23.93 -10.79
C LEU A 356 15.02 -24.80 -9.84
N ASP A 357 15.55 -25.10 -8.66
CA ASP A 357 14.90 -25.99 -7.70
C ASP A 357 13.75 -25.30 -6.95
N ASP A 358 12.65 -26.04 -6.79
CA ASP A 358 11.53 -25.68 -5.92
C ASP A 358 11.38 -26.76 -4.84
N ALA A 359 11.68 -26.40 -3.59
CA ALA A 359 11.63 -27.32 -2.45
C ALA A 359 10.53 -26.91 -1.48
N LEU A 360 9.52 -27.77 -1.34
CA LEU A 360 8.42 -27.60 -0.39
C LEU A 360 8.56 -28.58 0.77
N THR A 361 8.56 -28.07 2.00
CA THR A 361 8.47 -28.87 3.23
C THR A 361 7.24 -28.44 4.01
N VAL A 362 6.36 -29.40 4.32
CA VAL A 362 5.17 -29.20 5.16
C VAL A 362 5.32 -30.08 6.39
N GLY A 363 5.27 -29.48 7.59
CA GLY A 363 5.54 -30.19 8.84
C GLY A 363 4.42 -31.14 9.29
N ASP A 364 3.17 -30.79 8.96
CA ASP A 364 1.98 -31.58 9.29
C ASP A 364 1.31 -32.10 8.02
N SER A 365 0.14 -31.56 7.67
CA SER A 365 -0.69 -32.04 6.56
C SER A 365 -0.69 -31.07 5.38
N GLN A 366 -0.64 -31.62 4.17
CA GLN A 366 -0.89 -30.89 2.93
C GLN A 366 -2.14 -31.47 2.26
N SER A 367 -3.11 -30.60 1.94
CA SER A 367 -4.29 -30.96 1.14
C SER A 367 -4.33 -30.12 -0.12
N ILE A 368 -4.55 -30.76 -1.26
CA ILE A 368 -4.70 -30.11 -2.57
C ILE A 368 -6.07 -30.51 -3.11
N THR A 369 -6.93 -29.55 -3.37
CA THR A 369 -8.25 -29.77 -3.97
C THR A 369 -8.33 -28.99 -5.28
N VAL A 370 -8.69 -29.69 -6.36
CA VAL A 370 -8.94 -29.10 -7.67
C VAL A 370 -10.44 -29.22 -7.97
N GLY A 371 -11.10 -28.09 -8.20
CA GLY A 371 -12.57 -28.00 -8.30
C GLY A 371 -13.19 -28.76 -9.48
N ALA A 372 -14.45 -29.21 -9.28
CA ALA A 372 -15.17 -30.15 -10.15
C ALA A 372 -15.94 -29.50 -11.32
N SER A 373 -15.69 -28.25 -11.69
CA SER A 373 -16.45 -27.52 -12.73
C SER A 373 -16.04 -27.90 -14.17
N GLY A 374 -16.02 -29.21 -14.45
CA GLY A 374 -16.15 -29.80 -15.79
C GLY A 374 -14.90 -29.88 -16.66
N LYS A 375 -13.78 -29.24 -16.30
CA LYS A 375 -12.52 -29.27 -17.08
C LYS A 375 -11.23 -29.19 -16.25
N GLY A 376 -11.32 -29.24 -14.92
CA GLY A 376 -10.13 -29.19 -14.07
C GLY A 376 -9.27 -30.45 -14.25
N SER A 377 -8.00 -30.28 -14.59
CA SER A 377 -7.01 -31.35 -14.60
C SER A 377 -5.90 -31.04 -13.62
N CYS A 378 -5.33 -32.09 -13.01
CA CYS A 378 -4.08 -32.02 -12.28
C CYS A 378 -3.10 -32.94 -13.00
N THR A 379 -2.00 -32.39 -13.50
CA THR A 379 -1.00 -33.16 -14.26
C THR A 379 0.37 -32.95 -13.63
N PHE A 380 1.05 -34.07 -13.34
CA PHE A 380 2.44 -34.09 -12.90
C PHE A 380 3.29 -34.65 -14.03
N ASN A 381 4.01 -33.78 -14.74
CA ASN A 381 4.95 -34.18 -15.79
C ASN A 381 6.36 -34.18 -15.22
N VAL A 382 7.00 -35.36 -15.18
CA VAL A 382 8.35 -35.52 -14.62
C VAL A 382 9.24 -36.17 -15.67
N ALA A 383 10.36 -35.52 -16.01
CA ALA A 383 11.24 -35.95 -17.09
C ALA A 383 12.07 -37.19 -16.73
N GLU A 384 12.46 -37.30 -15.46
CA GLU A 384 13.28 -38.40 -14.96
C GLU A 384 12.49 -39.26 -13.98
N THR A 385 12.58 -38.99 -12.67
CA THR A 385 12.02 -39.87 -11.64
C THR A 385 10.92 -39.18 -10.86
N TYR A 386 9.73 -39.79 -10.84
CA TYR A 386 8.69 -39.49 -9.86
C TYR A 386 8.65 -40.61 -8.82
N GLY A 387 8.99 -40.30 -7.57
CA GLY A 387 9.04 -41.25 -6.46
C GLY A 387 8.03 -40.91 -5.38
N VAL A 388 7.33 -41.93 -4.88
CA VAL A 388 6.42 -41.79 -3.72
C VAL A 388 6.88 -42.77 -2.65
N ASN A 389 7.31 -42.26 -1.50
CA ASN A 389 7.64 -43.05 -0.32
C ASN A 389 6.61 -42.73 0.77
N ALA A 390 5.62 -43.61 0.91
CA ALA A 390 4.54 -43.45 1.87
C ALA A 390 4.23 -44.80 2.52
N LYS A 391 3.67 -44.77 3.73
CA LYS A 391 3.17 -45.97 4.41
C LYS A 391 2.00 -46.58 3.63
N ASP A 392 1.08 -45.72 3.20
CA ASP A 392 -0.13 -46.09 2.48
C ASP A 392 -0.31 -45.13 1.29
N ILE A 393 -0.75 -45.66 0.14
CA ILE A 393 -1.13 -44.88 -1.05
C ILE A 393 -2.51 -45.36 -1.49
N GLY A 394 -3.50 -44.47 -1.50
CA GLY A 394 -4.86 -44.74 -1.99
C GLY A 394 -5.14 -44.03 -3.31
N LEU A 395 -5.77 -44.72 -4.25
CA LEU A 395 -6.18 -44.19 -5.55
C LEU A 395 -7.62 -44.62 -5.84
N ASP A 396 -8.56 -43.70 -5.68
CA ASP A 396 -9.98 -43.94 -5.92
C ASP A 396 -10.42 -43.24 -7.21
N THR A 397 -10.87 -44.01 -8.20
CA THR A 397 -11.37 -43.49 -9.48
C THR A 397 -12.81 -43.94 -9.71
N THR A 398 -13.67 -43.03 -10.19
CA THR A 398 -15.09 -43.34 -10.46
C THR A 398 -15.36 -43.82 -11.88
N ASN A 399 -14.42 -43.63 -12.81
CA ASN A 399 -14.56 -44.01 -14.22
C ASN A 399 -13.45 -44.97 -14.67
N GLU A 400 -12.25 -44.45 -14.95
CA GLU A 400 -11.14 -45.22 -15.50
C GLU A 400 -9.85 -44.90 -14.75
N PHE A 401 -9.05 -45.94 -14.48
CA PHE A 401 -7.66 -45.84 -14.04
C PHE A 401 -6.77 -46.52 -15.07
N THR A 402 -5.87 -45.76 -15.69
CA THR A 402 -4.99 -46.23 -16.76
C THR A 402 -3.54 -46.09 -16.37
N VAL A 403 -2.78 -47.18 -16.45
CA VAL A 403 -1.33 -47.19 -16.27
C VAL A 403 -0.68 -47.75 -17.53
N THR A 404 0.19 -46.96 -18.14
CA THR A 404 0.91 -47.32 -19.36
C THR A 404 2.40 -47.12 -19.14
N SER A 405 3.21 -48.12 -19.47
CA SER A 405 4.67 -48.02 -19.48
C SER A 405 5.19 -48.31 -20.87
N GLY A 406 6.14 -47.48 -21.35
CA GLY A 406 6.89 -47.77 -22.57
C GLY A 406 7.95 -48.87 -22.38
N GLY A 407 8.32 -49.15 -21.13
CA GLY A 407 9.22 -50.22 -20.74
C GLY A 407 8.53 -51.24 -19.85
N ASN A 408 9.21 -51.69 -18.81
CA ASN A 408 8.64 -52.64 -17.87
C ASN A 408 7.69 -51.94 -16.90
N MET A 409 6.59 -52.62 -16.55
CA MET A 409 5.76 -52.30 -15.39
C MET A 409 5.94 -53.43 -14.38
N ALA A 410 6.44 -53.11 -13.18
CA ALA A 410 6.65 -54.09 -12.12
C ALA A 410 5.68 -53.80 -10.95
N LEU A 411 4.88 -54.78 -10.59
CA LEU A 411 4.05 -54.76 -9.38
C LEU A 411 4.59 -55.85 -8.45
N GLY A 412 5.03 -55.45 -7.26
CA GLY A 412 5.64 -56.33 -6.27
C GLY A 412 5.06 -56.09 -4.89
N SER A 413 4.78 -57.15 -4.14
CA SER A 413 4.36 -57.09 -2.75
C SER A 413 5.04 -58.22 -1.98
N SER A 414 5.41 -57.97 -0.72
CA SER A 414 5.93 -59.01 0.18
C SER A 414 4.85 -59.94 0.70
N SER A 415 3.57 -59.54 0.58
CA SER A 415 2.42 -60.36 0.94
C SER A 415 1.60 -60.67 -0.31
N THR A 416 0.71 -59.76 -0.69
CA THR A 416 -0.30 -60.04 -1.71
C THR A 416 -0.37 -58.91 -2.73
N ILE A 417 -0.51 -59.28 -4.00
CA ILE A 417 -1.01 -58.42 -5.07
C ILE A 417 -2.41 -58.93 -5.40
N GLY A 418 -3.44 -58.14 -5.11
CA GLY A 418 -4.84 -58.50 -5.37
C GLY A 418 -5.37 -57.79 -6.61
N ILE A 419 -6.02 -58.54 -7.51
CA ILE A 419 -6.78 -58.00 -8.64
C ILE A 419 -8.18 -58.60 -8.55
N ILE A 420 -9.18 -57.75 -8.33
CA ILE A 420 -10.57 -58.15 -8.15
C ILE A 420 -11.43 -57.27 -9.06
N GLY A 421 -12.17 -57.88 -9.97
CA GLY A 421 -13.08 -57.21 -10.87
C GLY A 421 -14.14 -58.18 -11.38
N MET A 422 -15.20 -57.66 -12.01
CA MET A 422 -16.19 -58.52 -12.69
C MET A 422 -15.52 -59.33 -13.81
N ASP A 423 -14.68 -58.67 -14.60
CA ASP A 423 -13.83 -59.26 -15.62
C ASP A 423 -12.36 -58.88 -15.36
N THR A 424 -11.45 -59.82 -15.56
CA THR A 424 -10.00 -59.58 -15.49
C THR A 424 -9.34 -60.18 -16.71
N ASN A 425 -8.83 -59.32 -17.60
CA ASN A 425 -8.16 -59.73 -18.84
C ASN A 425 -6.65 -59.59 -18.67
N ILE A 426 -5.92 -60.71 -18.74
CA ILE A 426 -4.46 -60.73 -18.71
C ILE A 426 -3.99 -61.33 -20.03
N GLY A 427 -3.37 -60.49 -20.86
CA GLY A 427 -2.90 -60.87 -22.19
C GLY A 427 -1.56 -60.23 -22.50
N ALA A 428 -0.79 -60.88 -23.36
CA ALA A 428 0.47 -60.36 -23.88
C ALA A 428 0.60 -60.72 -25.36
N ALA A 429 1.24 -59.86 -26.15
CA ALA A 429 1.46 -60.11 -27.58
C ALA A 429 2.39 -61.31 -27.86
N LYS A 430 3.19 -61.73 -26.87
CA LYS A 430 4.09 -62.89 -26.97
C LYS A 430 3.68 -63.98 -25.99
N ASN A 431 4.01 -63.80 -24.71
CA ASN A 431 3.83 -64.82 -23.68
C ASN A 431 3.27 -64.20 -22.41
N VAL A 432 2.38 -64.93 -21.74
CA VAL A 432 1.99 -64.70 -20.35
C VAL A 432 2.66 -65.79 -19.50
N TRP A 433 3.52 -65.40 -18.57
CA TRP A 433 4.17 -66.32 -17.65
C TRP A 433 3.54 -66.25 -16.27
N ILE A 434 3.07 -67.39 -15.76
CA ILE A 434 2.56 -67.54 -14.39
C ILE A 434 3.40 -68.62 -13.72
N SER A 435 4.14 -68.23 -12.67
CA SER A 435 5.04 -69.11 -11.95
C SER A 435 4.95 -68.81 -10.45
N GLY A 436 4.99 -69.86 -9.63
CA GLY A 436 5.07 -69.77 -8.18
C GLY A 436 6.18 -70.68 -7.69
N VAL A 437 6.92 -70.24 -6.68
CA VAL A 437 8.01 -71.03 -6.10
C VAL A 437 7.47 -72.27 -5.37
N LEU A 438 6.32 -72.14 -4.71
CA LEU A 438 5.66 -73.25 -4.00
C LEU A 438 4.57 -73.90 -4.86
N SER A 439 3.65 -73.10 -5.40
CA SER A 439 2.51 -73.58 -6.17
C SER A 439 1.92 -72.48 -7.04
N VAL A 440 1.31 -72.85 -8.16
CA VAL A 440 0.36 -72.01 -8.90
C VAL A 440 -1.01 -72.68 -8.80
N ASN A 441 -1.98 -71.99 -8.20
CA ASN A 441 -3.35 -72.49 -8.06
C ASN A 441 -4.26 -71.68 -9.00
N VAL A 442 -4.93 -72.37 -9.92
CA VAL A 442 -5.98 -71.80 -10.77
C VAL A 442 -7.29 -72.46 -10.39
N HIS A 443 -8.22 -71.69 -9.83
CA HIS A 443 -9.53 -72.16 -9.39
C HIS A 443 -10.61 -71.32 -10.06
N SER A 444 -11.65 -71.98 -10.58
CA SER A 444 -12.84 -71.33 -11.14
C SER A 444 -14.08 -71.90 -10.45
N GLY A 445 -15.03 -71.04 -10.10
CA GLY A 445 -16.37 -71.47 -9.67
C GLY A 445 -17.22 -72.02 -10.82
N GLY A 446 -16.77 -71.85 -12.07
CA GLY A 446 -17.37 -72.42 -13.27
C GLY A 446 -16.37 -73.30 -14.03
N VAL A 447 -16.02 -72.92 -15.26
CA VAL A 447 -15.10 -73.66 -16.14
C VAL A 447 -13.76 -72.93 -16.26
N ILE A 448 -12.64 -73.66 -16.38
CA ILE A 448 -11.34 -73.15 -16.83
C ILE A 448 -11.15 -73.62 -18.28
N ASN A 449 -11.07 -72.69 -19.23
CA ASN A 449 -10.80 -73.01 -20.64
C ASN A 449 -9.35 -72.63 -20.99
N LEU A 450 -8.62 -73.58 -21.59
CA LEU A 450 -7.26 -73.39 -22.08
C LEU A 450 -7.24 -73.71 -23.59
N GLY A 451 -7.35 -72.72 -24.48
CA GLY A 451 -7.26 -72.98 -25.93
C GLY A 451 -7.28 -71.73 -26.80
N GLU A 452 -6.70 -71.81 -28.02
CA GLU A 452 -6.89 -70.91 -29.20
C GLU A 452 -6.50 -71.58 -30.55
N VAL A 453 -6.70 -70.85 -31.66
CA VAL A 453 -7.18 -71.19 -33.02
C VAL A 453 -6.40 -72.18 -33.92
N LEU A 454 -5.14 -72.57 -33.65
CA LEU A 454 -4.40 -73.52 -34.52
C LEU A 454 -3.49 -74.46 -33.72
N THR A 455 -3.82 -75.77 -33.75
CA THR A 455 -3.10 -76.92 -33.15
C THR A 455 -2.47 -76.68 -31.76
N PRO A 456 -3.24 -76.69 -30.67
CA PRO A 456 -2.68 -76.53 -29.33
C PRO A 456 -1.94 -77.78 -28.87
N ILE A 457 -0.73 -77.60 -28.34
CA ILE A 457 -0.06 -78.59 -27.48
C ILE A 457 -0.22 -78.08 -26.04
N ILE A 458 -1.13 -78.69 -25.28
CA ILE A 458 -1.22 -78.48 -23.83
C ILE A 458 -0.25 -79.47 -23.18
N ASN A 459 0.96 -79.02 -22.85
CA ASN A 459 1.93 -79.83 -22.13
C ASN A 459 1.74 -79.66 -20.61
N ILE A 460 1.09 -80.65 -19.99
CA ILE A 460 1.06 -80.79 -18.53
C ILE A 460 2.12 -81.82 -18.17
N ALA A 461 3.27 -81.37 -17.68
CA ALA A 461 4.36 -82.22 -17.23
C ALA A 461 4.53 -82.08 -15.72
N SER A 462 4.81 -83.19 -15.04
CA SER A 462 5.20 -83.21 -13.64
C SER A 462 6.68 -83.64 -13.53
N PHE A 463 7.38 -83.20 -12.49
CA PHE A 463 8.71 -83.72 -12.18
C PHE A 463 8.62 -85.19 -11.74
N PRO A 464 9.69 -86.00 -11.84
CA PRO A 464 9.69 -87.40 -11.39
C PRO A 464 9.20 -87.51 -9.93
N GLY A 465 8.09 -88.23 -9.71
CA GLY A 465 7.41 -88.35 -8.42
C GLY A 465 6.21 -87.39 -8.18
N GLY A 466 5.90 -86.49 -9.12
CA GLY A 466 4.71 -85.64 -9.07
C GLY A 466 3.44 -86.36 -9.56
N MET A 467 2.29 -86.06 -8.95
CA MET A 467 0.99 -86.58 -9.39
C MET A 467 0.21 -85.50 -10.14
N ILE A 468 -0.30 -85.81 -11.32
CA ILE A 468 -1.26 -84.98 -12.07
C ILE A 468 -2.67 -85.48 -11.74
N ASN A 469 -3.43 -84.71 -10.96
CA ASN A 469 -4.81 -85.05 -10.59
C ASN A 469 -5.78 -84.12 -11.32
N ILE A 470 -6.51 -84.65 -12.30
CA ILE A 470 -7.51 -83.92 -13.11
C ILE A 470 -8.88 -84.49 -12.77
N LEU A 471 -9.72 -83.68 -12.12
CA LEU A 471 -11.07 -84.08 -11.70
C LEU A 471 -12.10 -83.48 -12.68
N GLY A 472 -12.60 -84.30 -13.60
CA GLY A 472 -13.64 -83.93 -14.58
C GLY A 472 -13.17 -83.04 -15.74
N GLY A 473 -12.85 -83.64 -16.89
CA GLY A 473 -12.55 -82.94 -18.14
C GLY A 473 -11.95 -83.85 -19.23
N PHE A 474 -12.14 -83.50 -20.51
CA PHE A 474 -11.55 -84.18 -21.67
C PHE A 474 -10.04 -83.92 -21.77
N ILE A 475 -9.25 -84.93 -22.16
CA ILE A 475 -7.78 -84.87 -22.27
C ILE A 475 -7.35 -85.42 -23.63
N SER A 476 -6.39 -84.77 -24.29
CA SER A 476 -5.87 -85.22 -25.60
C SER A 476 -4.41 -85.70 -25.61
N ASN A 477 -3.59 -85.44 -24.57
CA ASN A 477 -2.26 -86.08 -24.42
C ASN A 477 -1.68 -85.90 -22.98
N VAL A 478 -1.06 -86.93 -22.40
CA VAL A 478 -0.44 -86.90 -21.05
C VAL A 478 0.88 -87.66 -21.04
N GLY A 479 1.95 -87.07 -20.52
CA GLY A 479 3.23 -87.74 -20.24
C GLY A 479 3.48 -87.89 -18.75
N ALA A 480 2.82 -88.85 -18.10
CA ALA A 480 2.98 -89.17 -16.67
C ALA A 480 3.10 -90.69 -16.44
N GLU A 481 3.85 -91.13 -15.41
CA GLU A 481 4.03 -92.56 -15.07
C GLU A 481 2.76 -93.23 -14.50
N MET A 482 1.83 -92.46 -13.93
CA MET A 482 0.55 -92.98 -13.41
C MET A 482 -0.56 -91.95 -13.63
N ILE A 483 -1.64 -92.37 -14.29
CA ILE A 483 -2.83 -91.56 -14.57
C ILE A 483 -3.99 -92.10 -13.73
N SER A 484 -4.56 -91.29 -12.84
CA SER A 484 -5.77 -91.62 -12.08
C SER A 484 -6.93 -90.72 -12.52
N LEU A 485 -7.87 -91.28 -13.28
CA LEU A 485 -9.05 -90.59 -13.81
C LEU A 485 -10.27 -91.00 -12.98
N ALA A 486 -10.91 -90.05 -12.30
CA ALA A 486 -12.23 -90.26 -11.73
C ALA A 486 -13.28 -89.78 -12.75
N ALA A 487 -13.81 -90.72 -13.57
CA ALA A 487 -14.94 -90.66 -14.52
C ALA A 487 -15.34 -89.29 -15.16
N PRO A 488 -15.52 -89.17 -16.49
CA PRO A 488 -16.39 -90.05 -17.29
C PRO A 488 -15.80 -90.50 -18.65
N SER A 489 -16.54 -91.35 -19.36
CA SER A 489 -16.31 -91.91 -20.70
C SER A 489 -15.27 -91.21 -21.60
N ILE A 490 -14.26 -91.95 -22.04
CA ILE A 490 -13.33 -91.57 -23.12
C ILE A 490 -14.04 -91.75 -24.46
N ASN A 491 -14.20 -90.69 -25.25
CA ASN A 491 -14.63 -90.80 -26.65
C ASN A 491 -13.51 -90.23 -27.54
N SER A 492 -12.71 -91.12 -28.14
CA SER A 492 -11.55 -90.77 -28.96
C SER A 492 -11.59 -91.53 -30.29
N ALA A 493 -11.49 -90.81 -31.41
CA ALA A 493 -11.28 -91.41 -32.73
C ALA A 493 -9.80 -91.83 -32.88
N GLY A 494 -9.46 -93.02 -32.41
CA GLY A 494 -8.11 -93.59 -32.44
C GLY A 494 -7.31 -93.28 -31.17
N MET A 495 -7.20 -94.26 -30.27
CA MET A 495 -6.33 -94.22 -29.09
C MET A 495 -5.17 -95.19 -29.31
N VAL A 496 -3.93 -94.71 -29.29
CA VAL A 496 -2.72 -95.56 -29.32
C VAL A 496 -2.07 -95.45 -27.95
N VAL A 497 -2.00 -96.56 -27.20
CA VAL A 497 -1.29 -96.66 -25.93
C VAL A 497 0.02 -97.41 -26.19
N SER A 498 1.15 -96.72 -26.08
CA SER A 498 2.49 -97.33 -26.16
C SER A 498 3.18 -97.24 -24.81
N THR A 499 3.47 -98.38 -24.18
CA THR A 499 4.17 -98.46 -22.90
C THR A 499 5.59 -98.99 -23.13
N GLU A 500 6.64 -98.26 -22.72
CA GLU A 500 8.03 -98.75 -22.81
C GLU A 500 8.56 -99.40 -21.51
N ALA A 501 7.73 -99.56 -20.48
CA ALA A 501 8.08 -100.28 -19.26
C ALA A 501 6.97 -101.24 -18.83
N THR A 502 7.35 -102.34 -18.15
CA THR A 502 6.47 -103.38 -17.60
C THR A 502 5.35 -102.77 -16.72
N ALA A 503 4.23 -102.43 -17.34
CA ALA A 503 3.01 -102.00 -16.67
C ALA A 503 1.90 -103.00 -17.02
N ILE A 504 1.22 -103.52 -16.00
CA ILE A 504 0.03 -104.35 -16.15
C ILE A 504 -1.13 -103.40 -16.48
N ALA A 505 -1.71 -103.54 -17.67
CA ALA A 505 -2.94 -102.84 -18.05
C ALA A 505 -4.14 -103.78 -17.86
N GLU A 506 -4.93 -103.58 -16.80
CA GLU A 506 -6.24 -104.22 -16.68
C GLU A 506 -7.31 -103.37 -17.38
N LEU A 507 -7.82 -103.85 -18.51
CA LEU A 507 -8.93 -103.25 -19.25
C LEU A 507 -10.23 -103.97 -18.89
N GLY A 508 -11.05 -103.37 -18.02
CA GLY A 508 -12.39 -103.87 -17.68
C GLY A 508 -13.46 -103.32 -18.62
N GLY A 509 -14.15 -104.20 -19.36
CA GLY A 509 -15.36 -103.87 -20.12
C GLY A 509 -15.10 -103.23 -21.50
N VAL A 510 -14.55 -103.99 -22.45
CA VAL A 510 -14.46 -103.58 -23.86
C VAL A 510 -15.74 -104.00 -24.60
N HIS A 511 -16.47 -103.05 -25.19
CA HIS A 511 -17.55 -103.33 -26.13
C HIS A 511 -17.12 -102.89 -27.54
N VAL A 512 -16.92 -103.85 -28.44
CA VAL A 512 -16.54 -103.60 -29.84
C VAL A 512 -17.81 -103.49 -30.68
N MET A 513 -18.08 -102.34 -31.27
CA MET A 513 -19.11 -102.21 -32.31
C MET A 513 -18.44 -102.32 -33.69
N GLU A 514 -18.79 -103.39 -34.41
CA GLU A 514 -18.44 -103.83 -35.78
C GLU A 514 -17.21 -103.24 -36.51
N SER A 515 -16.33 -104.18 -36.92
CA SER A 515 -15.26 -104.10 -37.92
C SER A 515 -13.99 -103.30 -37.56
N GLY A 516 -13.19 -103.85 -36.64
CA GLY A 516 -11.79 -103.46 -36.44
C GLY A 516 -10.95 -104.62 -35.88
N MET A 517 -9.80 -104.90 -36.50
CA MET A 517 -8.83 -105.92 -36.06
C MET A 517 -8.03 -105.44 -34.84
N ILE A 518 -7.82 -106.33 -33.87
CA ILE A 518 -6.90 -106.14 -32.73
C ILE A 518 -5.58 -106.81 -33.08
N PHE A 519 -4.48 -106.06 -33.10
CA PHE A 519 -3.13 -106.62 -33.11
C PHE A 519 -2.57 -106.60 -31.70
N LEU A 520 -2.36 -107.78 -31.12
CA LEU A 520 -1.52 -107.99 -29.95
C LEU A 520 -0.13 -108.35 -30.48
N ASN A 521 0.90 -107.60 -30.08
CA ASN A 521 2.30 -107.98 -30.28
C ASN A 521 2.91 -108.34 -28.93
#